data_AF-A0AAU5PX08-F1
#
_entry.id   AF-A0AAU5PX08-F1
#
_cell.length_a   1.000
_cell.length_b   1.000
_cell.length_c   1.000
_cell.angle_alpha   90.00
_cell.angle_beta   90.00
_cell.angle_gamma   90.00
#
_symmetry.space_group_name_H-M   'P 1'
#
loop_
_entity.id
_entity.type
_entity.pdbx_description
1 polymer ?
#
loop_
_entity_poly.entity_id
_entity_poly.type
_entity_poly.pdbx_seq_one_letter_code
_entity_poly.pdbx_strand_id
1 'polypeptide(L)'
;MSSSAYEPAFRLQGYRPASAAVEREFGDRIALSETDLTTLAQHHTPDGRQSFFVFHDTSAMYGLPGEPQLLALHLTRDTEARTFTFASARLPLYALAQSWLIQRHCPASAISRSDDIGTSPADTMTTGLEQRFRDHGNQFSIVMSYTGEGYPTQETVVLLEAADRTGPQPYRLLLETTDLRAHTHQLREGAFGTADAALAWLDDRSTPLPRPRATTSPRSPAKPAGPTAAPGRKR
;
A
#
# COMPACT_ATOMS: atom_id res chain seq x y z
N MET A 1 -30.93 15.95 -5.19
CA MET A 1 -29.61 15.64 -4.59
C MET A 1 -29.85 14.60 -3.52
N SER A 2 -29.87 13.33 -3.89
CA SER A 2 -29.98 12.25 -2.91
C SER A 2 -28.69 12.22 -2.10
N SER A 3 -28.81 12.36 -0.79
CA SER A 3 -27.69 12.15 0.14
C SER A 3 -27.17 10.73 -0.07
N SER A 4 -25.89 10.65 -0.44
CA SER A 4 -25.22 9.39 -0.73
C SER A 4 -24.90 8.66 0.57
N ALA A 5 -24.98 7.33 0.57
CA ALA A 5 -24.86 6.51 1.77
C ALA A 5 -23.49 6.65 2.49
N TYR A 6 -22.45 7.19 1.85
CA TYR A 6 -21.12 7.42 2.44
C TYR A 6 -20.81 8.87 2.80
N GLU A 7 -21.74 9.82 2.59
CA GLU A 7 -21.59 11.19 3.10
C GLU A 7 -21.26 11.23 4.62
N PRO A 8 -21.82 10.32 5.47
CA PRO A 8 -21.43 10.22 6.88
C PRO A 8 -20.02 9.65 7.08
N ALA A 9 -19.61 8.65 6.28
CA ALA A 9 -18.32 7.98 6.41
C ALA A 9 -17.16 8.91 6.06
N PHE A 10 -17.30 9.69 4.99
CA PHE A 10 -16.30 10.68 4.62
C PHE A 10 -16.25 11.88 5.56
N ARG A 11 -17.29 12.12 6.38
CA ARG A 11 -17.44 13.28 7.28
C ARG A 11 -17.31 14.60 6.50
N LEU A 12 -18.02 14.69 5.38
CA LEU A 12 -18.04 15.86 4.50
C LEU A 12 -19.28 16.74 4.68
N GLN A 13 -20.18 16.40 5.61
CA GLN A 13 -21.37 17.22 5.88
C GLN A 13 -20.98 18.66 6.20
N GLY A 14 -21.51 19.60 5.42
CA GLY A 14 -21.22 21.03 5.55
C GLY A 14 -19.87 21.48 4.99
N TYR A 15 -19.15 20.60 4.27
CA TYR A 15 -17.96 20.94 3.50
C TYR A 15 -18.29 20.91 2.01
N ARG A 16 -17.71 21.85 1.26
CA ARG A 16 -17.74 21.84 -0.21
C ARG A 16 -16.35 21.52 -0.78
N PRO A 17 -16.24 21.05 -2.03
CA PRO A 17 -14.94 20.91 -2.68
C PRO A 17 -14.21 22.27 -2.70
N ALA A 18 -12.88 22.27 -2.49
CA ALA A 18 -12.09 23.49 -2.49
C ALA A 18 -12.06 24.20 -3.86
N SER A 19 -12.35 23.47 -4.94
CA SER A 19 -12.51 24.03 -6.29
C SER A 19 -13.38 23.12 -7.15
N ALA A 20 -13.84 23.64 -8.30
CA ALA A 20 -14.55 22.83 -9.30
C ALA A 20 -13.70 21.69 -9.89
N ALA A 21 -12.36 21.81 -9.86
CA ALA A 21 -11.47 20.73 -10.27
C ALA A 21 -11.50 19.58 -9.24
N VAL A 22 -11.45 19.91 -7.95
CA VAL A 22 -11.59 18.93 -6.86
C VAL A 22 -12.95 18.25 -6.92
N GLU A 23 -14.02 19.00 -7.19
CA GLU A 23 -15.37 18.44 -7.33
C GLU A 23 -15.45 17.38 -8.43
N ARG A 24 -14.98 17.71 -9.65
CA ARG A 24 -14.97 16.77 -10.77
C ARG A 24 -14.12 15.55 -10.48
N GLU A 25 -12.89 15.75 -10.01
CA GLU A 25 -11.98 14.64 -9.74
C GLU A 25 -12.52 13.71 -8.64
N PHE A 26 -13.14 14.27 -7.59
CA PHE A 26 -13.78 13.50 -6.53
C PHE A 26 -14.98 12.72 -7.07
N GLY A 27 -15.79 13.36 -7.91
CA GLY A 27 -16.90 12.72 -8.62
C GLY A 27 -16.43 11.50 -9.41
N ASP A 28 -15.47 11.70 -10.29
CA ASP A 28 -14.97 10.69 -11.22
C ASP A 28 -14.29 9.51 -10.51
N ARG A 29 -13.53 9.78 -9.43
CA ARG A 29 -12.69 8.76 -8.79
C ARG A 29 -13.34 8.08 -7.60
N ILE A 30 -14.26 8.76 -6.91
CA ILE A 30 -14.79 8.32 -5.61
C ILE A 30 -16.31 8.21 -5.67
N ALA A 31 -17.00 9.31 -6.00
CA ALA A 31 -18.45 9.38 -5.82
C ALA A 31 -19.21 8.48 -6.81
N LEU A 32 -18.73 8.32 -8.05
CA LEU A 32 -19.37 7.47 -9.05
C LEU A 32 -19.33 5.98 -8.68
N SER A 33 -18.26 5.51 -8.04
CA SER A 33 -18.09 4.13 -7.62
C SER A 33 -18.47 3.91 -6.16
N GLU A 34 -19.05 4.90 -5.49
CA GLU A 34 -19.22 4.92 -4.04
C GLU A 34 -19.99 3.69 -3.52
N THR A 35 -21.02 3.24 -4.25
CA THR A 35 -21.81 2.06 -3.89
C THR A 35 -21.02 0.75 -3.97
N ASP A 36 -19.91 0.75 -4.69
CA ASP A 36 -19.05 -0.41 -4.94
C ASP A 36 -17.75 -0.37 -4.11
N LEU A 37 -17.56 0.65 -3.27
CA LEU A 37 -16.39 0.78 -2.40
C LEU A 37 -16.64 0.15 -1.03
N THR A 38 -16.09 -1.04 -0.80
CA THR A 38 -16.09 -1.68 0.52
C THR A 38 -14.91 -1.18 1.36
N THR A 39 -15.18 -0.57 2.51
CA THR A 39 -14.13 -0.10 3.43
C THR A 39 -13.37 -1.27 4.06
N LEU A 40 -12.06 -1.37 3.80
CA LEU A 40 -11.17 -2.35 4.43
C LEU A 40 -10.50 -1.79 5.69
N ALA A 41 -10.19 -0.50 5.70
CA ALA A 41 -9.67 0.22 6.85
C ALA A 41 -9.98 1.71 6.75
N GLN A 42 -10.14 2.36 7.91
CA GLN A 42 -10.32 3.80 7.98
C GLN A 42 -9.70 4.39 9.25
N HIS A 43 -9.23 5.62 9.14
CA HIS A 43 -8.77 6.41 10.27
C HIS A 43 -9.18 7.87 10.11
N HIS A 44 -9.59 8.50 11.21
CA HIS A 44 -9.86 9.94 11.27
C HIS A 44 -8.96 10.57 12.32
N THR A 45 -8.35 11.70 11.99
CA THR A 45 -7.58 12.44 12.98
C THR A 45 -8.50 12.99 14.07
N PRO A 46 -8.03 13.10 15.33
CA PRO A 46 -8.85 13.60 16.43
C PRO A 46 -9.40 15.02 16.22
N ASP A 47 -8.65 15.86 15.49
CA ASP A 47 -9.08 17.20 15.10
C ASP A 47 -10.07 17.24 13.93
N GLY A 48 -10.42 16.07 13.38
CA GLY A 48 -11.34 15.91 12.26
C GLY A 48 -10.82 16.44 10.92
N ARG A 49 -9.60 16.96 10.86
CA ARG A 49 -9.06 17.62 9.66
C ARG A 49 -8.66 16.65 8.57
N GLN A 50 -8.37 15.40 8.92
CA GLN A 50 -7.96 14.40 7.94
C GLN A 50 -8.72 13.07 8.12
N SER A 51 -9.00 12.42 7.00
CA SER A 51 -9.42 11.01 6.98
C SER A 51 -8.52 10.22 6.04
N PHE A 52 -8.32 8.96 6.39
CA PHE A 52 -7.57 7.98 5.60
C PHE A 52 -8.45 6.76 5.41
N PHE A 53 -8.46 6.22 4.20
CA PHE A 53 -9.23 5.02 3.89
C PHE A 53 -8.45 4.10 2.96
N VAL A 54 -8.68 2.80 3.12
CA VAL A 54 -8.42 1.80 2.09
C VAL A 54 -9.74 1.14 1.75
N PHE A 55 -10.13 1.20 0.48
CA PHE A 55 -11.31 0.53 -0.06
C PHE A 55 -10.90 -0.65 -0.93
N HIS A 56 -11.75 -1.67 -0.96
CA HIS A 56 -11.84 -2.62 -2.07
C HIS A 56 -12.96 -2.13 -2.99
N ASP A 57 -12.64 -1.94 -4.26
CA ASP A 57 -13.56 -1.51 -5.29
C ASP A 57 -14.08 -2.73 -6.04
N THR A 58 -15.31 -3.14 -5.72
CA THR A 58 -15.96 -4.29 -6.37
C THR A 58 -16.36 -4.00 -7.80
N SER A 59 -16.47 -2.73 -8.22
CA SER A 59 -16.79 -2.36 -9.59
C SER A 59 -15.63 -2.54 -10.56
N ALA A 60 -14.40 -2.67 -10.04
CA ALA A 60 -13.20 -2.85 -10.85
C ALA A 60 -13.27 -4.10 -11.75
N MET A 61 -14.10 -5.10 -11.42
CA MET A 61 -14.38 -6.25 -12.28
C MET A 61 -15.06 -5.89 -13.61
N TYR A 62 -15.69 -4.71 -13.70
CA TYR A 62 -16.30 -4.19 -14.93
C TYR A 62 -15.37 -3.24 -15.70
N GLY A 63 -14.18 -2.96 -15.16
CA GLY A 63 -13.15 -2.11 -15.75
C GLY A 63 -12.24 -2.85 -16.72
N LEU A 64 -10.98 -2.40 -16.83
CA LEU A 64 -10.00 -3.16 -17.60
C LEU A 64 -9.60 -4.41 -16.80
N PRO A 65 -9.62 -5.60 -17.41
CA PRO A 65 -9.25 -6.84 -16.72
C PRO A 65 -7.87 -6.73 -16.06
N GLY A 66 -7.83 -7.09 -14.78
CA GLY A 66 -6.61 -7.10 -13.96
C GLY A 66 -6.17 -5.75 -13.40
N GLU A 67 -6.99 -4.71 -13.50
CA GLU A 67 -6.74 -3.45 -12.80
C GLU A 67 -6.70 -3.60 -11.28
N PRO A 68 -5.89 -2.77 -10.58
CA PRO A 68 -5.88 -2.74 -9.13
C PRO A 68 -7.24 -2.42 -8.52
N GLN A 69 -7.70 -3.32 -7.65
CA GLN A 69 -8.99 -3.23 -6.99
C GLN A 69 -8.94 -2.51 -5.64
N LEU A 70 -7.77 -2.08 -5.17
CA LEU A 70 -7.66 -1.33 -3.92
C LEU A 70 -7.51 0.15 -4.19
N LEU A 71 -8.26 0.96 -3.46
CA LEU A 71 -8.22 2.41 -3.53
C LEU A 71 -7.82 2.98 -2.17
N ALA A 72 -6.64 3.60 -2.12
CA ALA A 72 -6.24 4.42 -0.98
C ALA A 72 -6.77 5.84 -1.17
N LEU A 73 -7.34 6.43 -0.10
CA LEU A 73 -7.86 7.79 -0.09
C LEU A 73 -7.35 8.55 1.13
N HIS A 74 -6.79 9.74 0.89
CA HIS A 74 -6.48 10.73 1.93
C HIS A 74 -7.33 11.97 1.68
N LEU A 75 -8.15 12.34 2.66
CA LEU A 75 -9.06 13.48 2.59
C LEU A 75 -8.60 14.52 3.60
N THR A 76 -8.48 15.78 3.18
CA THR A 76 -8.12 16.92 4.04
C THR A 76 -9.22 17.97 4.04
N ARG A 77 -9.58 18.46 5.23
CA ARG A 77 -10.59 19.49 5.46
C ARG A 77 -9.96 20.78 5.97
N ASP A 78 -10.39 21.88 5.37
CA ASP A 78 -10.25 23.22 5.90
C ASP A 78 -11.52 23.59 6.68
N THR A 79 -11.42 23.56 8.00
CA THR A 79 -12.52 23.84 8.93
C THR A 79 -12.99 25.29 8.90
N GLU A 80 -12.11 26.23 8.55
CA GLU A 80 -12.41 27.66 8.50
C GLU A 80 -13.13 28.00 7.21
N ALA A 81 -12.56 27.61 6.07
CA ALA A 81 -13.17 27.82 4.76
C ALA A 81 -14.36 26.88 4.48
N ARG A 82 -14.56 25.86 5.32
CA ARG A 82 -15.52 24.76 5.12
C ARG A 82 -15.34 24.11 3.76
N THR A 83 -14.08 23.85 3.40
CA THR A 83 -13.73 23.18 2.14
C THR A 83 -12.98 21.88 2.37
N PHE A 84 -12.95 21.01 1.36
CA PHE A 84 -12.11 19.81 1.37
C PHE A 84 -11.28 19.66 0.10
N THR A 85 -10.18 18.95 0.24
CA THR A 85 -9.33 18.42 -0.83
C THR A 85 -9.08 16.94 -0.57
N PHE A 86 -8.58 16.22 -1.57
CA PHE A 86 -8.23 14.82 -1.40
C PHE A 86 -7.05 14.45 -2.30
N ALA A 87 -6.44 13.31 -1.99
CA ALA A 87 -5.57 12.57 -2.88
C ALA A 87 -6.02 11.10 -2.84
N SER A 88 -5.88 10.40 -3.96
CA SER A 88 -6.14 8.97 -4.01
C SER A 88 -5.15 8.23 -4.90
N ALA A 89 -5.05 6.91 -4.71
CA ALA A 89 -4.26 6.03 -5.56
C ALA A 89 -4.90 4.63 -5.62
N ARG A 90 -5.00 4.08 -6.83
CA ARG A 90 -5.30 2.66 -7.05
C ARG A 90 -4.01 1.86 -6.90
N LEU A 91 -4.02 0.84 -6.05
CA LEU A 91 -2.82 0.10 -5.66
C LEU A 91 -3.10 -1.40 -5.68
N PRO A 92 -2.17 -2.24 -6.17
CA PRO A 92 -2.45 -3.65 -6.39
C PRO A 92 -2.40 -4.49 -5.11
N LEU A 93 -1.70 -4.00 -4.07
CA LEU A 93 -1.55 -4.71 -2.80
C LEU A 93 -1.90 -3.81 -1.63
N TYR A 94 -2.48 -4.41 -0.60
CA TYR A 94 -2.91 -3.69 0.59
C TYR A 94 -1.74 -3.06 1.35
N ALA A 95 -0.61 -3.76 1.45
CA ALA A 95 0.61 -3.22 2.04
C ALA A 95 1.09 -1.94 1.32
N LEU A 96 0.95 -1.86 -0.01
CA LEU A 96 1.30 -0.66 -0.78
C LEU A 96 0.28 0.47 -0.54
N ALA A 97 -1.01 0.16 -0.41
CA ALA A 97 -2.04 1.11 0.01
C ALA A 97 -1.76 1.70 1.39
N GLN A 98 -1.40 0.86 2.36
CA GLN A 98 -0.98 1.32 3.68
C GLN A 98 0.25 2.22 3.58
N SER A 99 1.30 1.81 2.85
CA SER A 99 2.51 2.62 2.67
C SER A 99 2.22 4.00 2.10
N TRP A 100 1.34 4.07 1.09
CA TRP A 100 0.93 5.32 0.45
C TRP A 100 0.23 6.28 1.42
N LEU A 101 -0.58 5.75 2.35
CA LEU A 101 -1.24 6.55 3.40
C LEU A 101 -0.28 6.94 4.52
N ILE A 102 0.64 6.05 4.93
CA ILE A 102 1.65 6.33 5.95
C ILE A 102 2.55 7.49 5.53
N GLN A 103 2.93 7.55 4.25
CA GLN A 103 3.68 8.68 3.69
C GLN A 103 2.93 10.01 3.75
N ARG A 104 1.61 9.96 3.90
CA ARG A 104 0.72 11.11 4.09
C ARG A 104 0.36 11.32 5.57
N HIS A 105 1.22 10.84 6.46
CA HIS A 105 1.13 10.98 7.91
C HIS A 105 -0.01 10.20 8.58
N CYS A 106 -0.55 9.17 7.91
CA CYS A 106 -1.40 8.20 8.60
C CYS A 106 -0.56 7.38 9.58
N PRO A 107 -0.93 7.27 10.87
CA PRO A 107 -0.22 6.39 11.79
C PRO A 107 -0.34 4.92 11.34
N ALA A 108 0.79 4.21 11.24
CA ALA A 108 0.81 2.84 10.74
C ALA A 108 -0.11 1.88 11.54
N SER A 109 -0.21 2.08 12.85
CA SER A 109 -1.10 1.30 13.73
C SER A 109 -2.59 1.62 13.57
N ALA A 110 -2.93 2.74 12.93
CA ALA A 110 -4.30 3.22 12.80
C ALA A 110 -4.97 2.80 11.48
N ILE A 111 -4.19 2.30 10.52
CA ILE A 111 -4.68 1.84 9.21
C ILE A 111 -4.46 0.33 9.03
N SER A 112 -4.76 -0.43 10.07
CA SER A 112 -4.78 -1.89 10.02
C SER A 112 -6.09 -2.39 9.42
N ARG A 113 -6.01 -3.50 8.68
CA ARG A 113 -7.19 -4.22 8.22
C ARG A 113 -7.92 -4.79 9.44
N SER A 114 -9.25 -4.77 9.42
CA SER A 114 -10.03 -5.53 10.40
C SER A 114 -9.82 -7.04 10.15
N ASP A 115 -9.66 -7.83 11.21
CA ASP A 115 -9.51 -9.29 11.10
C ASP A 115 -10.75 -9.96 10.46
N ASP A 116 -11.91 -9.29 10.52
CA ASP A 116 -13.18 -9.78 9.99
C ASP A 116 -13.37 -9.50 8.48
N ILE A 117 -12.46 -8.78 7.84
CA ILE A 117 -12.62 -8.32 6.45
C ILE A 117 -11.42 -8.76 5.60
N GLY A 118 -11.69 -9.43 4.48
CA GLY A 118 -10.67 -9.85 3.51
C GLY A 118 -10.08 -11.24 3.81
N THR A 119 -8.80 -11.42 3.50
CA THR A 119 -8.06 -12.67 3.73
C THR A 119 -6.95 -12.49 4.76
N SER A 120 -6.62 -13.59 5.45
CA SER A 120 -5.55 -13.65 6.43
C SER A 120 -4.24 -14.15 5.82
N PRO A 121 -3.08 -13.64 6.25
CA PRO A 121 -1.78 -14.17 5.79
C PRO A 121 -1.66 -15.67 6.09
N ALA A 122 -1.32 -16.45 5.07
CA ALA A 122 -1.21 -17.91 5.18
C ALA A 122 0.03 -18.37 5.97
N ASP A 123 1.06 -17.53 6.07
CA ASP A 123 2.32 -17.85 6.73
C ASP A 123 3.08 -16.61 7.23
N THR A 124 4.05 -16.83 8.12
CA THR A 124 4.89 -15.77 8.71
C THR A 124 5.73 -15.02 7.68
N MET A 125 6.10 -15.68 6.57
CA MET A 125 6.84 -15.03 5.48
C MET A 125 5.97 -13.99 4.78
N THR A 126 4.68 -14.28 4.57
CA THR A 126 3.68 -13.35 4.04
C THR A 126 3.56 -12.14 4.96
N THR A 127 3.34 -12.36 6.26
CA THR A 127 3.26 -11.27 7.25
C THR A 127 4.52 -10.38 7.24
N GLY A 128 5.70 -10.99 7.17
CA GLY A 128 6.97 -10.25 7.12
C GLY A 128 7.14 -9.41 5.86
N LEU A 129 6.74 -9.93 4.69
CA LEU A 129 6.77 -9.18 3.44
C LEU A 129 5.76 -8.03 3.44
N GLU A 130 4.53 -8.27 3.89
CA GLU A 130 3.52 -7.22 4.01
C GLU A 130 3.96 -6.10 4.94
N GLN A 131 4.56 -6.43 6.09
CA GLN A 131 5.12 -5.43 6.99
C GLN A 131 6.23 -4.63 6.33
N ARG A 132 7.16 -5.30 5.63
CA ARG A 132 8.25 -4.60 4.93
C ARG A 132 7.73 -3.65 3.85
N PHE A 133 6.73 -4.05 3.06
CA PHE A 133 6.15 -3.19 2.03
C PHE A 133 5.22 -2.11 2.59
N ARG A 134 4.58 -2.34 3.73
CA ARG A 134 3.88 -1.28 4.47
C ARG A 134 4.84 -0.18 4.88
N ASP A 135 5.97 -0.55 5.48
CA ASP A 135 6.92 0.39 6.08
C ASP A 135 7.83 1.04 5.03
N HIS A 136 8.15 0.35 3.92
CA HIS A 136 9.14 0.78 2.92
C HIS A 136 8.65 0.75 1.47
N GLY A 137 7.34 0.60 1.24
CA GLY A 137 6.76 0.56 -0.11
C GLY A 137 6.99 1.84 -0.93
N ASN A 138 7.16 3.01 -0.30
CA ASN A 138 7.59 4.26 -0.97
C ASN A 138 8.88 4.14 -1.77
N GLN A 139 9.75 3.23 -1.37
CA GLN A 139 11.05 3.09 -2.01
C GLN A 139 10.96 2.45 -3.39
N PHE A 140 9.75 2.13 -3.84
CA PHE A 140 9.48 1.49 -5.10
C PHE A 140 8.43 2.24 -5.91
N SER A 141 8.61 2.25 -7.23
CA SER A 141 7.55 2.57 -8.20
C SER A 141 6.96 1.29 -8.79
N ILE A 142 5.65 1.28 -9.03
CA ILE A 142 4.99 0.18 -9.73
C ILE A 142 5.29 0.31 -11.22
N VAL A 143 5.94 -0.71 -11.79
CA VAL A 143 6.20 -0.83 -13.23
C VAL A 143 4.99 -1.45 -13.92
N MET A 144 4.45 -2.51 -13.32
CA MET A 144 3.29 -3.24 -13.83
C MET A 144 2.57 -3.89 -12.66
N SER A 145 1.25 -4.01 -12.78
CA SER A 145 0.48 -4.92 -11.94
C SER A 145 -0.63 -5.56 -12.75
N TYR A 146 -0.98 -6.79 -12.40
CA TYR A 146 -2.10 -7.51 -12.98
C TYR A 146 -2.73 -8.43 -11.94
N THR A 147 -4.04 -8.32 -11.75
CA THR A 147 -4.81 -9.28 -10.94
C THR A 147 -5.55 -10.25 -11.86
N GLY A 148 -5.08 -11.49 -11.91
CA GLY A 148 -5.77 -12.54 -12.65
C GLY A 148 -7.06 -12.94 -11.94
N GLU A 149 -8.18 -12.90 -12.66
CA GLU A 149 -9.44 -13.42 -12.16
C GLU A 149 -9.37 -14.95 -12.06
N GLY A 150 -9.86 -15.51 -10.96
CA GLY A 150 -9.83 -16.95 -10.76
C GLY A 150 -10.55 -17.40 -9.50
N TYR A 151 -11.25 -18.53 -9.61
CA TYR A 151 -11.83 -19.27 -8.49
C TYR A 151 -11.38 -20.73 -8.55
N PRO A 152 -10.93 -21.33 -7.43
CA PRO A 152 -10.92 -20.78 -6.08
C PRO A 152 -9.71 -19.89 -5.75
N THR A 153 -8.74 -19.76 -6.66
CA THR A 153 -7.52 -19.00 -6.42
C THR A 153 -7.42 -17.80 -7.36
N GLN A 154 -7.16 -16.64 -6.77
CA GLN A 154 -6.85 -15.39 -7.47
C GLN A 154 -5.35 -15.11 -7.33
N GLU A 155 -4.70 -14.56 -8.37
CA GLU A 155 -3.30 -14.16 -8.29
C GLU A 155 -3.14 -12.68 -8.65
N THR A 156 -2.52 -11.90 -7.78
CA THR A 156 -2.07 -10.54 -8.08
C THR A 156 -0.56 -10.54 -8.29
N VAL A 157 -0.14 -10.08 -9.46
CA VAL A 157 1.26 -9.90 -9.85
C VAL A 157 1.59 -8.42 -9.77
N VAL A 158 2.72 -8.07 -9.17
CA VAL A 158 3.23 -6.68 -9.14
C VAL A 158 4.72 -6.67 -9.43
N LEU A 159 5.11 -5.97 -10.48
CA LEU A 159 6.50 -5.64 -10.75
C LEU A 159 6.80 -4.25 -10.20
N LEU A 160 7.74 -4.19 -9.27
CA LEU A 160 8.23 -2.98 -8.63
C LEU A 160 9.64 -2.68 -9.09
N GLU A 161 9.97 -1.40 -9.18
CA GLU A 161 11.32 -0.90 -9.42
C GLU A 161 11.75 -0.03 -8.25
N ALA A 162 12.91 -0.32 -7.67
CA ALA A 162 13.49 0.46 -6.58
C ALA A 162 13.87 1.86 -7.06
N ALA A 163 13.58 2.87 -6.24
CA ALA A 163 14.01 4.24 -6.44
C ALA A 163 15.54 4.36 -6.45
N ASP A 164 16.22 3.57 -5.61
CA ASP A 164 17.67 3.40 -5.67
C ASP A 164 18.05 2.21 -6.57
N ARG A 165 18.66 2.54 -7.72
CA ARG A 165 19.08 1.56 -8.73
C ARG A 165 20.56 1.17 -8.63
N THR A 166 21.24 1.54 -7.55
CA THR A 166 22.68 1.21 -7.39
C THR A 166 22.93 -0.27 -7.08
N GLY A 167 21.91 -1.00 -6.61
CA GLY A 167 21.98 -2.43 -6.33
C GLY A 167 21.85 -3.32 -7.57
N PRO A 168 22.37 -4.56 -7.53
CA PRO A 168 22.34 -5.49 -8.67
C PRO A 168 20.95 -6.09 -8.96
N GLN A 169 19.95 -5.85 -8.10
CA GLN A 169 18.58 -6.35 -8.26
C GLN A 169 17.56 -5.25 -7.91
N PRO A 170 17.42 -4.21 -8.75
CA PRO A 170 16.51 -3.10 -8.48
C PRO A 170 15.04 -3.46 -8.72
N TYR A 171 14.75 -4.56 -9.42
CA TYR A 171 13.37 -4.99 -9.70
C TYR A 171 12.91 -6.06 -8.72
N ARG A 172 11.72 -5.87 -8.14
CA ARG A 172 11.06 -6.86 -7.27
C ARG A 172 9.77 -7.34 -7.93
N LEU A 173 9.63 -8.64 -8.05
CA LEU A 173 8.40 -9.26 -8.51
C LEU A 173 7.64 -9.78 -7.29
N LEU A 174 6.44 -9.27 -7.04
CA LEU A 174 5.56 -9.72 -5.97
C LEU A 174 4.44 -10.56 -6.57
N LEU A 175 4.20 -11.71 -5.96
CA LEU A 175 3.13 -12.63 -6.30
C LEU A 175 2.28 -12.84 -5.05
N GLU A 176 1.06 -12.31 -5.06
CA GLU A 176 0.05 -12.59 -4.05
C GLU A 176 -0.93 -13.62 -4.59
N THR A 177 -0.94 -14.81 -4.02
CA THR A 177 -1.94 -15.83 -4.33
C THR A 177 -2.97 -15.86 -3.21
N THR A 178 -4.23 -15.62 -3.55
CA THR A 178 -5.36 -15.64 -2.61
C THR A 178 -6.16 -16.93 -2.81
N ASP A 179 -6.32 -17.71 -1.74
CA ASP A 179 -7.26 -18.83 -1.67
C ASP A 179 -8.58 -18.34 -1.06
N LEU A 180 -9.59 -18.21 -1.92
CA LEU A 180 -10.91 -17.71 -1.55
C LEU A 180 -11.74 -18.72 -0.74
N ARG A 181 -11.37 -20.00 -0.74
CA ARG A 181 -12.03 -21.02 0.09
C ARG A 181 -11.46 -21.05 1.50
N ALA A 182 -10.13 -20.97 1.60
CA ALA A 182 -9.45 -20.93 2.88
C ALA A 182 -9.51 -19.54 3.55
N HIS A 183 -9.93 -18.51 2.80
CA HIS A 183 -9.85 -17.10 3.22
C HIS A 183 -8.43 -16.70 3.65
N THR A 184 -7.43 -17.18 2.92
CA THR A 184 -6.02 -16.86 3.16
C THR A 184 -5.33 -16.37 1.91
N HIS A 185 -4.24 -15.64 2.09
CA HIS A 185 -3.37 -15.23 0.99
C HIS A 185 -1.90 -15.47 1.31
N GLN A 186 -1.11 -15.69 0.27
CA GLN A 186 0.31 -15.92 0.35
C GLN A 186 1.03 -14.89 -0.51
N LEU A 187 2.01 -14.18 0.07
CA LEU A 187 2.85 -13.23 -0.66
C LEU A 187 4.25 -13.80 -0.84
N ARG A 188 4.77 -13.72 -2.07
CA ARG A 188 6.14 -14.11 -2.43
C ARG A 188 6.85 -12.99 -3.17
N GLU A 189 8.15 -12.89 -2.97
CA GLU A 189 9.00 -11.88 -3.60
C GLU A 189 10.13 -12.56 -4.37
N GLY A 190 10.29 -12.15 -5.63
CA GLY A 190 11.45 -12.40 -6.46
C GLY A 190 12.25 -11.13 -6.73
N ALA A 191 13.49 -11.29 -7.18
CA ALA A 191 14.42 -10.18 -7.40
C ALA A 191 15.20 -10.33 -8.69
N PHE A 192 15.18 -9.28 -9.51
CA PHE A 192 15.71 -9.31 -10.87
C PHE A 192 16.60 -8.09 -11.15
N GLY A 193 17.57 -8.29 -12.03
CA GLY A 193 18.45 -7.21 -12.49
C GLY A 193 17.77 -6.26 -13.48
N THR A 194 16.78 -6.75 -14.23
CA THR A 194 16.03 -5.98 -15.23
C THR A 194 14.53 -6.30 -15.15
N ALA A 195 13.69 -5.39 -15.63
CA ALA A 195 12.25 -5.63 -15.79
C ALA A 195 11.99 -6.81 -16.75
N ASP A 196 12.68 -6.84 -17.90
CA ASP A 196 12.51 -7.90 -18.91
C ASP A 196 12.81 -9.29 -18.35
N ALA A 197 13.80 -9.44 -17.47
CA ALA A 197 14.09 -10.72 -16.83
C ALA A 197 12.97 -11.17 -15.88
N ALA A 198 12.32 -10.22 -15.19
CA ALA A 198 11.17 -10.51 -14.34
C ALA A 198 9.94 -10.91 -15.18
N LEU A 199 9.70 -10.20 -16.29
CA LEU A 199 8.62 -10.50 -17.23
C LEU A 199 8.82 -11.85 -17.93
N ALA A 200 10.04 -12.14 -18.39
CA ALA A 200 10.36 -13.44 -18.98
C ALA A 200 10.15 -14.60 -17.99
N TRP A 201 10.44 -14.41 -16.71
CA TRP A 201 10.13 -15.40 -15.68
C TRP A 201 8.62 -15.54 -15.42
N LEU A 202 7.86 -14.44 -15.51
CA LEU A 202 6.39 -14.51 -15.41
C LEU A 202 5.78 -15.31 -16.56
N ASP A 203 6.31 -15.15 -17.77
CA ASP A 203 5.91 -15.88 -18.97
C ASP A 203 6.30 -17.36 -18.89
N ASP A 204 7.48 -17.67 -18.35
CA ASP A 204 7.96 -19.05 -18.12
C ASP A 204 8.39 -19.28 -16.66
N ARG A 205 7.44 -19.80 -15.87
CA ARG A 205 7.62 -20.13 -14.45
C ARG A 205 8.22 -21.52 -14.20
N SER A 206 8.88 -22.12 -15.20
CA SER A 206 9.51 -23.45 -15.08
C SER A 206 10.66 -23.50 -14.07
N THR A 207 11.23 -22.34 -13.72
CA THR A 207 12.29 -22.21 -12.71
C THR A 207 11.76 -21.59 -11.40
N PRO A 208 12.35 -21.92 -10.24
CA PRO A 208 11.96 -21.30 -8.98
C PRO A 208 12.11 -19.77 -9.00
N LEU A 209 11.22 -19.05 -8.32
CA LEU A 209 11.26 -17.60 -8.19
C LEU A 209 12.64 -17.15 -7.63
N PRO A 210 13.41 -16.32 -8.35
CA PRO A 210 14.74 -15.91 -7.91
C PRO A 210 14.68 -15.09 -6.61
N ARG A 211 15.31 -15.59 -5.55
CA ARG A 211 15.27 -14.92 -4.25
C ARG A 211 16.07 -13.60 -4.27
N PRO A 212 15.61 -12.56 -3.56
CA PRO A 212 16.42 -11.42 -3.19
C PRO A 212 17.77 -11.84 -2.61
N ARG A 213 18.87 -11.30 -3.15
CA ARG A 213 20.15 -11.38 -2.47
C ARG A 213 20.04 -10.62 -1.15
N ALA A 214 20.55 -11.21 -0.07
CA ALA A 214 20.64 -10.51 1.20
C ALA A 214 21.48 -9.25 1.00
N THR A 215 20.88 -8.08 1.19
CA THR A 215 21.65 -6.84 1.30
C THR A 215 22.42 -6.94 2.61
N THR A 216 23.74 -6.99 2.54
CA THR A 216 24.59 -6.72 3.71
C THR A 216 24.22 -5.34 4.22
N SER A 217 23.46 -5.26 5.31
CA SER A 217 23.12 -3.99 5.96
C SER A 217 24.40 -3.18 6.16
N PRO A 218 24.41 -1.87 5.92
CA PRO A 218 25.53 -1.05 6.31
C PRO A 218 25.71 -1.19 7.82
N ARG A 219 26.86 -1.72 8.22
CA ARG A 219 27.30 -1.88 9.61
C ARG A 219 27.06 -0.55 10.33
N SER A 220 26.22 -0.56 11.36
CA SER A 220 26.03 0.60 12.24
C SER A 220 27.41 1.16 12.61
N PRO A 221 27.64 2.48 12.49
CA PRO A 221 28.92 3.06 12.86
C PRO A 221 29.19 2.69 14.32
N ALA A 222 30.37 2.12 14.57
CA ALA A 222 30.79 1.75 15.90
C ALA A 222 30.67 2.98 16.81
N LYS A 223 29.95 2.83 17.92
CA LYS A 223 29.85 3.85 18.97
C LYS A 223 31.28 4.25 19.37
N PRO A 224 31.66 5.54 19.37
CA PRO A 224 32.99 5.96 19.79
C PRO A 224 33.24 5.48 21.21
N ALA A 225 34.40 4.86 21.44
CA ALA A 225 34.85 4.53 22.78
C ALA A 225 34.94 5.84 23.59
N GLY A 226 34.23 5.91 24.70
CA GLY A 226 34.30 7.06 25.62
C GLY A 226 35.72 7.26 26.15
N PRO A 227 36.08 8.50 26.53
CA PRO A 227 37.45 8.84 26.92
C PRO A 227 37.90 8.04 28.15
N THR A 228 39.09 7.45 28.04
CA THR A 228 39.78 6.72 29.10
C THR A 228 40.13 7.67 30.25
N ALA A 229 39.69 7.36 31.46
CA ALA A 229 40.02 8.12 32.67
C ALA A 229 41.54 8.11 32.93
N ALA A 230 42.12 9.29 33.15
CA ALA A 230 43.54 9.46 33.47
C ALA A 230 43.88 8.90 34.87
N PRO A 231 45.09 8.33 35.08
CA PRO A 231 45.46 7.75 36.36
C PRO A 231 45.73 8.82 37.43
N GLY A 232 45.16 8.61 38.62
CA GLY A 232 45.33 9.45 39.80
C GLY A 232 46.78 9.49 40.30
N ARG A 233 47.24 10.70 40.60
CA ARG A 233 48.55 11.01 41.19
C ARG A 233 48.49 10.78 42.71
N LYS A 234 49.24 9.81 43.23
CA LYS A 234 49.43 9.63 44.68
C LYS A 234 50.41 10.68 45.23
N ARG A 235 50.11 11.18 46.43
CA ARG A 235 51.03 11.87 47.34
C ARG A 235 51.60 10.87 48.34
#